data_AF-Q9H977-F1
#
_entry.id   AF-Q9H977-F1
#
_cell.length_a   1.000
_cell.length_b   1.000
_cell.length_c   1.000
_cell.angle_alpha   90.00
_cell.angle_beta   90.00
_cell.angle_gamma   90.00
#
_symmetry.space_group_name_H-M   'P 1'
#
loop_
_entity.id
_entity.type
_entity.pdbx_description
1 polymer ?
#
loop_
_entity_poly.entity_id
_entity_poly.type
_entity_poly.pdbx_seq_one_letter_code
_entity_poly.pdbx_strand_id
1 'polypeptide(L)'
;MFRWERSIPLRGSAAALCNNLSVLQLPARNLTYFGVVHGPSAQLLSAAPEGVPLAQRQLHAKEGAGVSPPLITQVHWCVLPFRVLLVLTSHRGIQMYESNGYTMVYWHALDSGDASPVQAVFARGIAASGHFICVGTWSGRVLVFDIPAKGPNIVLSEELAGHQMPITDIATEPAQGQDCVADMVTADDSGLLCVWRSGPEFTLLTRIPGFGVPCPSVQLWQGIIAAGYGNGQVHLYEATTGNLHVQINAHARAICALDLASEVGKLLSAGEDTFVHIWKLSRNPESGYIEVEHCHGECVADTQLCGARFCDSSGNSFAVTGYDLAEIRRFSSV
;
A
#
# COMPACT_ATOMS: atom_id res chain seq x y z
N MET A 1 4.25 -1.46 -24.55
CA MET A 1 3.80 -2.86 -24.35
C MET A 1 4.70 -3.45 -23.28
N PHE A 2 4.15 -4.13 -22.28
CA PHE A 2 4.96 -4.79 -21.26
C PHE A 2 5.22 -6.25 -21.62
N ARG A 3 6.36 -6.80 -21.22
CA ARG A 3 6.69 -8.21 -21.36
C ARG A 3 7.25 -8.75 -20.05
N TRP A 4 6.92 -10.01 -19.78
CA TRP A 4 7.53 -10.76 -18.68
C TRP A 4 9.05 -10.84 -18.85
N GLU A 5 9.76 -10.50 -17.78
CA GLU A 5 11.22 -10.62 -17.67
C GLU A 5 11.58 -11.83 -16.78
N ARG A 6 12.69 -11.73 -16.05
CA ARG A 6 13.10 -12.73 -15.05
C ARG A 6 12.30 -12.57 -13.77
N SER A 7 11.71 -13.66 -13.29
CA SER A 7 11.14 -13.74 -11.95
C SER A 7 12.22 -13.76 -10.86
N ILE A 8 11.91 -13.19 -9.69
CA ILE A 8 12.77 -13.23 -8.51
C ILE A 8 12.26 -14.34 -7.59
N PRO A 9 13.04 -15.42 -7.33
CA PRO A 9 12.60 -16.51 -6.48
C PRO A 9 12.42 -16.06 -5.03
N LEU A 10 11.38 -16.56 -4.39
CA LEU A 10 11.09 -16.43 -2.97
C LEU A 10 11.49 -17.72 -2.23
N ARG A 11 11.83 -17.62 -0.94
CA ARG A 11 12.06 -18.80 -0.07
C ARG A 11 10.77 -19.48 0.39
N GLY A 12 9.65 -18.76 0.32
CA GLY A 12 8.30 -19.23 0.59
C GLY A 12 7.30 -18.46 -0.27
N SER A 13 6.07 -18.94 -0.39
CA SER A 13 5.08 -18.33 -1.29
C SER A 13 4.45 -17.03 -0.77
N ALA A 14 3.81 -16.23 -1.62
CA ALA A 14 3.06 -15.09 -1.13
C ALA A 14 1.74 -15.52 -0.46
N ALA A 15 1.40 -14.89 0.67
CA ALA A 15 0.11 -15.04 1.33
C ALA A 15 -1.02 -14.37 0.53
N ALA A 16 -2.25 -14.89 0.68
CA ALA A 16 -3.47 -14.32 0.09
C ALA A 16 -3.91 -13.04 0.85
N LEU A 17 -3.13 -11.98 0.72
CA LEU A 17 -3.36 -10.66 1.30
C LEU A 17 -3.39 -9.63 0.17
N CYS A 18 -4.29 -8.66 0.24
CA CYS A 18 -4.26 -7.51 -0.69
C CYS A 18 -3.00 -6.67 -0.42
N ASN A 19 -2.53 -5.95 -1.45
CA ASN A 19 -1.32 -5.14 -1.40
C ASN A 19 -0.07 -5.90 -0.91
N ASN A 20 0.01 -7.23 -1.15
CA ASN A 20 1.10 -8.08 -0.68
C ASN A 20 2.34 -8.02 -1.58
N LEU A 21 2.77 -6.80 -1.87
CA LEU A 21 4.03 -6.48 -2.50
C LEU A 21 4.39 -5.04 -2.14
N SER A 22 5.56 -4.86 -1.55
CA SER A 22 6.17 -3.54 -1.37
C SER A 22 7.48 -3.47 -2.13
N VAL A 23 7.77 -2.30 -2.69
CA VAL A 23 8.96 -2.04 -3.48
C VAL A 23 9.61 -0.75 -2.97
N LEU A 24 10.92 -0.81 -2.73
CA LEU A 24 11.73 0.36 -2.42
C LEU A 24 12.89 0.44 -3.42
N GLN A 25 12.93 1.52 -4.19
CA GLN A 25 14.05 1.82 -5.08
C GLN A 25 15.17 2.50 -4.29
N LEU A 26 16.40 2.06 -4.54
CA LEU A 26 17.62 2.67 -4.00
C LEU A 26 18.54 3.11 -5.14
N PRO A 27 18.25 4.26 -5.81
CA PRO A 27 18.99 4.72 -6.98
C PRO A 27 20.50 4.84 -6.72
N ALA A 28 20.88 5.35 -5.55
CA ALA A 28 22.28 5.51 -5.15
C ALA A 28 23.08 4.19 -5.09
N ARG A 29 22.39 3.05 -4.91
CA ARG A 29 23.00 1.71 -4.91
C ARG A 29 22.72 0.93 -6.19
N ASN A 30 21.90 1.48 -7.08
CA ASN A 30 21.37 0.78 -8.25
C ASN A 30 20.69 -0.55 -7.87
N LEU A 31 19.90 -0.56 -6.79
CA LEU A 31 19.21 -1.74 -6.27
C LEU A 31 17.73 -1.46 -6.06
N THR A 32 16.93 -2.52 -6.13
CA THR A 32 15.52 -2.51 -5.74
C THR A 32 15.29 -3.52 -4.63
N TYR A 33 14.64 -3.08 -3.56
CA TYR A 33 14.18 -3.95 -2.49
C TYR A 33 12.73 -4.36 -2.71
N PHE A 34 12.42 -5.61 -2.38
CA PHE A 34 11.09 -6.19 -2.49
C PHE A 34 10.70 -6.83 -1.16
N GLY A 35 9.47 -6.61 -0.74
CA GLY A 35 8.90 -7.09 0.52
C GLY A 35 7.62 -7.86 0.25
N VAL A 36 7.54 -9.08 0.75
CA VAL A 36 6.40 -9.99 0.55
C VAL A 36 6.08 -10.73 1.84
N VAL A 37 4.81 -10.82 2.21
CA VAL A 37 4.33 -11.57 3.37
C VAL A 37 4.08 -13.04 3.00
N HIS A 38 4.59 -13.95 3.83
CA HIS A 38 4.38 -15.40 3.82
C HIS A 38 3.92 -15.84 5.22
N GLY A 39 2.64 -15.59 5.54
CA GLY A 39 2.00 -15.97 6.80
C GLY A 39 2.60 -15.27 8.03
N PRO A 40 3.24 -15.98 8.97
CA PRO A 40 3.84 -15.38 10.17
C PRO A 40 5.19 -14.68 9.91
N SER A 41 5.64 -14.66 8.66
CA SER A 41 6.92 -14.08 8.26
C SER A 41 6.80 -13.18 7.04
N ALA A 42 7.70 -12.21 6.93
CA ALA A 42 7.86 -11.37 5.76
C ALA A 42 9.25 -11.59 5.17
N GLN A 43 9.30 -11.79 3.87
CA GLN A 43 10.53 -11.93 3.10
C GLN A 43 10.92 -10.58 2.53
N LEU A 44 12.16 -10.19 2.77
CA LEU A 44 12.80 -9.03 2.18
C LEU A 44 13.88 -9.49 1.22
N LEU A 45 13.92 -8.89 0.04
CA LEU A 45 14.82 -9.26 -1.03
C LEU A 45 15.46 -8.00 -1.56
N SER A 46 16.71 -8.11 -2.00
CA SER A 46 17.34 -7.08 -2.83
C SER A 46 17.68 -7.66 -4.18
N ALA A 47 17.32 -6.98 -5.26
CA ALA A 47 17.69 -7.36 -6.62
C ALA A 47 18.43 -6.23 -7.34
N ALA A 48 19.35 -6.61 -8.22
CA ALA A 48 19.92 -5.71 -9.22
C ALA A 48 18.86 -5.31 -10.26
N PRO A 49 19.10 -4.29 -11.11
CA PRO A 49 18.10 -3.80 -12.08
C PRO A 49 17.58 -4.91 -13.02
N GLU A 50 18.46 -5.81 -13.45
CA GLU A 50 18.16 -7.00 -14.27
C GLU A 50 17.39 -8.11 -13.52
N GLY A 51 17.05 -7.90 -12.25
CA GLY A 51 16.30 -8.87 -11.44
C GLY A 51 17.13 -10.00 -10.87
N VAL A 52 18.46 -9.88 -10.89
CA VAL A 52 19.34 -10.84 -10.20
C VAL A 52 19.17 -10.67 -8.69
N PRO A 53 18.71 -11.70 -7.95
CA PRO A 53 18.62 -11.64 -6.51
C PRO A 53 20.02 -11.58 -5.89
N LEU A 54 20.25 -10.64 -4.97
CA LEU A 54 21.54 -10.43 -4.32
C LEU A 54 21.54 -10.89 -2.86
N ALA A 55 20.45 -10.62 -2.14
CA ALA A 55 20.30 -10.97 -0.74
C ALA A 55 18.82 -11.21 -0.42
N GLN A 56 18.60 -12.09 0.55
CA GLN A 56 17.28 -12.40 1.07
C GLN A 56 17.32 -12.42 2.60
N ARG A 57 16.27 -11.94 3.23
CA ARG A 57 16.08 -11.91 4.68
C ARG A 57 14.64 -12.29 5.01
N GLN A 58 14.45 -12.90 6.16
CA GLN A 58 13.14 -13.18 6.71
C GLN A 58 13.00 -12.42 8.02
N LEU A 59 11.89 -11.70 8.14
CA LEU A 59 11.44 -11.09 9.38
C LEU A 59 10.25 -11.88 9.90
N HIS A 60 10.10 -11.93 11.21
CA HIS A 60 8.99 -12.62 11.86
C HIS A 60 8.15 -11.62 12.62
N ALA A 61 6.85 -11.90 12.67
CA ALA A 61 5.97 -11.22 13.59
C ALA A 61 6.51 -11.39 15.02
N LYS A 62 6.53 -10.31 15.78
CA LYS A 62 6.96 -10.37 17.17
C LYS A 62 5.98 -11.23 17.97
N GLU A 63 6.52 -12.19 18.71
CA GLU A 63 5.76 -12.99 19.65
C GLU A 63 5.31 -12.14 20.85
N GLY A 64 4.08 -12.35 21.31
CA GLY A 64 3.48 -11.66 22.45
C GLY A 64 2.39 -12.52 23.09
N ALA A 65 1.97 -12.15 24.30
CA ALA A 65 0.93 -12.89 25.03
C ALA A 65 -0.41 -12.88 24.26
N GLY A 66 -1.07 -14.04 24.14
CA GLY A 66 -2.41 -14.21 23.54
C GLY A 66 -2.50 -15.41 22.60
N VAL A 67 -3.70 -15.75 22.15
CA VAL A 67 -4.01 -17.04 21.49
C VAL A 67 -3.87 -17.00 19.96
N SER A 68 -4.03 -15.82 19.35
CA SER A 68 -4.05 -15.69 17.88
C SER A 68 -2.67 -15.96 17.26
N PRO A 69 -2.60 -16.64 16.11
CA PRO A 69 -1.34 -16.82 15.40
C PRO A 69 -0.74 -15.45 15.05
N PRO A 70 0.59 -15.27 15.14
CA PRO A 70 1.24 -14.00 14.86
C PRO A 70 1.34 -13.79 13.34
N LEU A 71 0.20 -13.68 12.66
CA LEU A 71 0.14 -13.47 11.22
C LEU A 71 0.51 -12.03 10.90
N ILE A 72 1.42 -11.86 9.94
CA ILE A 72 1.75 -10.56 9.36
C ILE A 72 0.67 -10.23 8.34
N THR A 73 0.23 -8.99 8.33
CA THR A 73 -0.83 -8.48 7.45
C THR A 73 -0.28 -7.60 6.34
N GLN A 74 0.82 -6.87 6.58
CA GLN A 74 1.47 -6.06 5.57
C GLN A 74 2.93 -5.80 5.92
N VAL A 75 3.77 -5.65 4.89
CA VAL A 75 5.13 -5.12 4.97
C VAL A 75 5.24 -3.94 4.00
N HIS A 76 5.77 -2.80 4.46
CA HIS A 76 5.84 -1.60 3.64
C HIS A 76 7.03 -0.72 4.01
N TRP A 77 7.74 -0.17 3.02
CA TRP A 77 8.76 0.86 3.26
C TRP A 77 8.13 2.26 3.25
N CYS A 78 8.26 2.97 4.37
CA CYS A 78 7.90 4.37 4.53
C CYS A 78 9.13 5.25 4.24
N VAL A 79 9.10 5.96 3.12
CA VAL A 79 10.14 6.94 2.75
C VAL A 79 9.79 8.30 3.36
N LEU A 80 10.46 8.67 4.44
CA LEU A 80 10.28 9.96 5.12
C LEU A 80 11.39 10.94 4.68
N PRO A 81 11.26 12.26 4.91
CA PRO A 81 12.24 13.26 4.49
C PRO A 81 13.67 13.01 4.98
N PHE A 82 13.83 12.39 6.15
CA PHE A 82 15.14 12.22 6.81
C PHE A 82 15.63 10.78 6.87
N ARG A 83 14.75 9.79 6.70
CA ARG A 83 15.08 8.37 6.80
C ARG A 83 14.03 7.50 6.14
N VAL A 84 14.39 6.25 5.86
CA VAL A 84 13.45 5.23 5.38
C VAL A 84 13.28 4.19 6.48
N LEU A 85 12.04 3.90 6.85
CA LEU A 85 11.70 2.83 7.78
C LEU A 85 10.95 1.73 7.07
N LEU A 86 11.20 0.49 7.48
CA LEU A 86 10.42 -0.67 7.08
C LEU A 86 9.41 -0.97 8.17
N VAL A 87 8.12 -0.95 7.83
CA VAL A 87 7.01 -1.17 8.76
C VAL A 87 6.38 -2.52 8.48
N LEU A 88 6.21 -3.32 9.52
CA LEU A 88 5.49 -4.59 9.48
C LEU A 88 4.28 -4.48 10.39
N THR A 89 3.10 -4.79 9.86
CA THR A 89 1.86 -4.88 10.63
C THR A 89 1.43 -6.33 10.76
N SER A 90 0.72 -6.62 11.84
CA SER A 90 0.33 -7.99 12.18
C SER A 90 -0.94 -8.00 13.03
N HIS A 91 -1.40 -9.19 13.38
CA HIS A 91 -2.45 -9.41 14.37
C HIS A 91 -2.04 -9.04 15.81
N ARG A 92 -0.76 -8.72 16.04
CA ARG A 92 -0.22 -8.41 17.38
C ARG A 92 0.17 -6.96 17.56
N GLY A 93 0.49 -6.26 16.47
CA GLY A 93 1.20 -5.01 16.58
C GLY A 93 1.86 -4.54 15.31
N ILE A 94 2.63 -3.48 15.50
CA ILE A 94 3.34 -2.73 14.48
C ILE A 94 4.82 -2.77 14.85
N GLN A 95 5.66 -3.35 13.99
CA GLN A 95 7.12 -3.36 14.13
C GLN A 95 7.71 -2.38 13.12
N MET A 96 8.57 -1.47 13.58
CA MET A 96 9.31 -0.58 12.69
C MET A 96 10.79 -0.90 12.76
N TYR A 97 11.39 -1.05 11.59
CA TYR A 97 12.80 -1.36 11.40
C TYR A 97 13.49 -0.27 10.60
N GLU A 98 14.81 -0.18 10.71
CA GLU A 98 15.62 0.46 9.68
C GLU A 98 15.30 -0.13 8.30
N SER A 99 15.51 0.63 7.23
CA SER A 99 15.13 0.24 5.85
C SER A 99 15.65 -1.12 5.38
N ASN A 100 16.77 -1.59 5.94
CA ASN A 100 17.38 -2.88 5.62
C ASN A 100 16.81 -4.07 6.43
N GLY A 101 15.90 -3.81 7.39
CA GLY A 101 15.29 -4.84 8.24
C GLY A 101 16.20 -5.43 9.31
N TYR A 102 17.40 -4.87 9.57
CA TYR A 102 18.33 -5.44 10.56
C TYR A 102 17.99 -5.05 11.99
N THR A 103 17.65 -3.77 12.21
CA THR A 103 17.45 -3.21 13.54
C THR A 103 16.01 -2.79 13.70
N MET A 104 15.27 -3.43 14.61
CA MET A 104 13.97 -2.95 15.04
C MET A 104 14.19 -1.71 15.91
N VAL A 105 13.57 -0.60 15.53
CA VAL A 105 13.68 0.68 16.24
C VAL A 105 12.46 0.96 17.10
N TYR A 106 11.32 0.36 16.80
CA TYR A 106 10.07 0.58 17.54
C TYR A 106 9.12 -0.60 17.45
N TRP A 107 8.30 -0.77 18.48
CA TRP A 107 7.23 -1.77 18.58
C TRP A 107 6.03 -1.17 19.28
N HIS A 108 4.85 -1.33 18.67
CA HIS A 108 3.57 -0.97 19.25
C HIS A 108 2.69 -2.22 19.29
N ALA A 109 2.33 -2.67 20.49
CA ALA A 109 1.38 -3.78 20.65
C ALA A 109 -0.04 -3.26 20.46
N LEU A 110 -0.87 -4.00 19.74
CA LEU A 110 -2.30 -3.74 19.70
C LEU A 110 -2.93 -4.34 20.96
N ASP A 111 -3.59 -3.51 21.76
CA ASP A 111 -4.33 -3.97 22.92
C ASP A 111 -5.75 -4.36 22.50
N SER A 112 -6.20 -5.51 22.99
CA SER A 112 -7.56 -6.02 22.79
C SER A 112 -8.48 -5.63 23.95
N GLY A 113 -8.05 -4.76 24.88
CA GLY A 113 -8.70 -4.48 26.17
C GLY A 113 -10.24 -4.53 26.20
N ASP A 114 -10.88 -3.98 25.16
CA ASP A 114 -12.35 -3.95 24.99
C ASP A 114 -12.87 -4.73 23.77
N ALA A 115 -12.00 -5.38 23.00
CA ALA A 115 -12.41 -6.17 21.83
C ALA A 115 -13.19 -7.42 22.27
N SER A 116 -14.29 -7.71 21.59
CA SER A 116 -14.96 -9.00 21.75
C SER A 116 -13.94 -10.13 21.49
N PRO A 117 -13.91 -11.21 22.28
CA PRO A 117 -12.99 -12.34 22.06
C PRO A 117 -13.18 -13.02 20.68
N VAL A 118 -14.23 -12.67 19.94
CA VAL A 118 -14.52 -13.15 18.58
C VAL A 118 -13.86 -12.28 17.49
N GLN A 119 -13.53 -11.02 17.78
CA GLN A 119 -12.96 -10.11 16.79
C GLN A 119 -11.45 -10.26 16.69
N ALA A 120 -10.96 -10.51 15.48
CA ALA A 120 -9.54 -10.51 15.20
C ALA A 120 -8.98 -9.09 15.34
N VAL A 121 -8.01 -8.91 16.23
CA VAL A 121 -7.21 -7.69 16.33
C VAL A 121 -6.13 -7.74 15.26
N PHE A 122 -5.96 -6.65 14.50
CA PHE A 122 -4.89 -6.49 13.52
C PHE A 122 -4.66 -5.02 13.14
N ALA A 123 -3.50 -4.74 12.56
CA ALA A 123 -3.19 -3.49 11.87
C ALA A 123 -2.94 -3.77 10.38
N ARG A 124 -3.29 -2.84 9.50
CA ARG A 124 -2.97 -2.86 8.06
C ARG A 124 -3.26 -1.48 7.46
N GLY A 125 -2.80 -1.24 6.24
CA GLY A 125 -2.79 0.08 5.62
C GLY A 125 -1.70 0.90 6.24
N ILE A 126 -0.63 1.16 5.48
CA ILE A 126 0.57 1.83 5.96
C ILE A 126 0.92 2.91 4.95
N ALA A 127 1.07 4.15 5.40
CA ALA A 127 1.54 5.24 4.57
C ALA A 127 2.45 6.19 5.35
N ALA A 128 3.22 7.01 4.64
CA ALA A 128 4.05 8.07 5.20
C ALA A 128 3.59 9.43 4.70
N SER A 129 3.38 10.37 5.62
CA SER A 129 3.05 11.77 5.29
C SER A 129 3.93 12.71 6.12
N GLY A 130 4.76 13.52 5.47
CA GLY A 130 5.74 14.35 6.17
C GLY A 130 6.70 13.50 7.02
N HIS A 131 6.82 13.81 8.32
CA HIS A 131 7.57 13.00 9.28
C HIS A 131 6.72 11.95 10.00
N PHE A 132 5.48 11.71 9.57
CA PHE A 132 4.58 10.75 10.19
C PHE A 132 4.52 9.44 9.42
N ILE A 133 4.34 8.35 10.17
CA ILE A 133 3.86 7.07 9.63
C ILE A 133 2.45 6.84 10.16
N CYS A 134 1.52 6.59 9.26
CA CYS A 134 0.12 6.31 9.58
C CYS A 134 -0.16 4.82 9.38
N VAL A 135 -0.82 4.20 10.35
CA VAL A 135 -1.17 2.77 10.31
C VAL A 135 -2.63 2.56 10.69
N GLY A 136 -3.37 1.88 9.83
CA GLY A 136 -4.76 1.53 10.08
C GLY A 136 -4.92 0.34 11.02
N THR A 137 -6.07 0.28 11.70
CA THR A 137 -6.40 -0.80 12.64
C THR A 137 -7.74 -1.46 12.32
N TRP A 138 -7.93 -2.65 12.89
CA TRP A 138 -9.18 -3.42 12.85
C TRP A 138 -10.40 -2.65 13.37
N SER A 139 -10.20 -1.64 14.22
CA SER A 139 -11.29 -0.85 14.83
C SER A 139 -11.72 0.36 13.99
N GLY A 140 -11.07 0.60 12.84
CA GLY A 140 -11.30 1.80 12.01
C GLY A 140 -10.50 3.03 12.46
N ARG A 141 -9.64 2.87 13.46
CA ARG A 141 -8.70 3.91 13.91
C ARG A 141 -7.45 3.91 13.06
N VAL A 142 -6.89 5.10 12.84
CA VAL A 142 -5.58 5.28 12.21
C VAL A 142 -4.62 5.83 13.24
N LEU A 143 -3.59 5.06 13.56
CA LEU A 143 -2.52 5.43 14.48
C LEU A 143 -1.48 6.26 13.73
N VAL A 144 -1.16 7.44 14.25
CA VAL A 144 -0.20 8.37 13.64
C VAL A 144 1.04 8.43 14.52
N PHE A 145 2.17 7.99 13.97
CA PHE A 145 3.45 7.95 14.67
C PHE A 145 4.35 9.08 14.21
N ASP A 146 4.80 9.93 15.13
CA ASP A 146 5.85 10.92 14.88
C ASP A 146 7.21 10.22 14.82
N ILE A 147 7.90 10.39 13.68
CA ILE A 147 9.16 9.73 13.41
C ILE A 147 10.31 10.73 13.50
N PRO A 148 11.18 10.60 14.52
CA PRO A 148 12.36 11.45 14.60
C PRO A 148 13.34 11.14 13.47
N ALA A 149 14.09 12.16 13.05
CA ALA A 149 15.10 12.03 11.99
C ALA A 149 16.14 10.92 12.27
N LYS A 150 16.43 10.64 13.55
CA LYS A 150 17.34 9.56 13.99
C LYS A 150 16.88 8.98 15.33
N GLY A 151 17.38 7.78 15.63
CA GLY A 151 17.14 7.10 16.90
C GLY A 151 15.78 6.37 16.97
N PRO A 152 15.48 5.77 18.13
CA PRO A 152 14.28 4.94 18.33
C PRO A 152 13.11 5.65 19.02
N ASN A 153 13.20 6.97 19.26
CA ASN A 153 12.20 7.74 20.01
C ASN A 153 10.94 8.06 19.18
N ILE A 154 10.35 7.02 18.59
CA ILE A 154 9.09 7.11 17.85
C ILE A 154 7.94 7.18 18.86
N VAL A 155 6.99 8.09 18.63
CA VAL A 155 5.88 8.34 19.56
C VAL A 155 4.56 8.22 18.81
N LEU A 156 3.55 7.57 19.42
CA LEU A 156 2.17 7.64 18.95
C LEU A 156 1.65 9.06 19.26
N SER A 157 1.51 9.88 18.21
CA SER A 157 1.12 11.28 18.31
C SER A 157 -0.39 11.45 18.35
N GLU A 158 -1.11 10.76 17.47
CA GLU A 158 -2.57 10.87 17.32
C GLU A 158 -3.22 9.52 17.01
N GLU A 159 -4.52 9.45 17.29
CA GLU A 159 -5.39 8.36 16.86
C GLU A 159 -6.61 8.94 16.13
N LEU A 160 -6.64 8.80 14.80
CA LEU A 160 -7.65 9.44 13.97
C LEU A 160 -8.96 8.65 13.97
N ALA A 161 -10.04 9.39 14.16
CA ALA A 161 -11.41 8.90 14.26
C ALA A 161 -12.19 9.13 12.96
N GLY A 162 -11.85 8.38 11.93
CA GLY A 162 -12.53 8.47 10.63
C GLY A 162 -13.57 7.38 10.43
N HIS A 163 -13.19 6.14 10.69
CA HIS A 163 -13.93 4.98 10.20
C HIS A 163 -14.60 4.22 11.34
N GLN A 164 -15.65 3.48 11.00
CA GLN A 164 -16.34 2.55 11.91
C GLN A 164 -16.07 1.09 11.55
N MET A 165 -15.40 0.85 10.43
CA MET A 165 -15.02 -0.45 9.92
C MET A 165 -13.50 -0.57 9.84
N PRO A 166 -12.94 -1.80 9.83
CA PRO A 166 -11.51 -2.01 9.73
C PRO A 166 -10.90 -1.24 8.55
N ILE A 167 -9.80 -0.53 8.80
CA ILE A 167 -9.04 0.13 7.75
C ILE A 167 -8.48 -0.94 6.80
N THR A 168 -8.61 -0.72 5.50
CA THR A 168 -8.12 -1.62 4.44
C THR A 168 -6.79 -1.15 3.88
N ASP A 169 -6.66 0.14 3.60
CA ASP A 169 -5.47 0.74 3.02
C ASP A 169 -5.37 2.24 3.36
N ILE A 170 -4.15 2.76 3.27
CA ILE A 170 -3.86 4.18 3.44
C ILE A 170 -2.91 4.59 2.33
N ALA A 171 -3.20 5.70 1.66
CA ALA A 171 -2.29 6.29 0.69
C ALA A 171 -2.05 7.76 0.99
N THR A 172 -0.89 8.23 0.58
CA THR A 172 -0.48 9.62 0.69
C THR A 172 -0.07 10.16 -0.66
N GLU A 173 -0.14 11.47 -0.83
CA GLU A 173 0.29 12.12 -2.07
C GLU A 173 1.82 12.09 -2.18
N PRO A 174 2.37 11.53 -3.27
CA PRO A 174 3.81 11.57 -3.50
C PRO A 174 4.23 12.99 -3.91
N ALA A 175 5.10 13.60 -3.09
CA ALA A 175 5.76 14.90 -3.28
C ALA A 175 4.96 16.17 -2.93
N GLN A 176 5.59 16.95 -2.04
CA GLN A 176 5.13 18.17 -1.38
C GLN A 176 4.97 19.36 -2.35
N GLY A 177 3.84 19.43 -3.06
CA GLY A 177 3.29 20.75 -3.38
C GLY A 177 2.89 21.40 -2.06
N GLN A 178 3.51 22.52 -1.67
CA GLN A 178 3.17 23.25 -0.43
C GLN A 178 1.68 23.68 -0.38
N ASP A 179 0.97 23.63 -1.51
CA ASP A 179 -0.43 24.01 -1.66
C ASP A 179 -1.41 22.83 -1.77
N CYS A 180 -0.96 21.59 -1.52
CA CYS A 180 -1.87 20.44 -1.55
C CYS A 180 -2.87 20.51 -0.39
N VAL A 181 -4.14 20.72 -0.74
CA VAL A 181 -5.25 20.82 0.21
C VAL A 181 -5.44 19.52 0.99
N ALA A 182 -5.17 18.36 0.41
CA ALA A 182 -5.31 17.04 1.03
C ALA A 182 -4.12 16.16 0.63
N ASP A 183 -3.55 15.43 1.58
CA ASP A 183 -2.30 14.68 1.37
C ASP A 183 -2.38 13.21 1.82
N MET A 184 -3.48 12.81 2.45
CA MET A 184 -3.68 11.44 2.89
C MET A 184 -5.14 11.01 2.67
N VAL A 185 -5.31 9.77 2.24
CA VAL A 185 -6.61 9.11 2.11
C VAL A 185 -6.56 7.76 2.79
N THR A 186 -7.63 7.45 3.53
CA THR A 186 -7.80 6.17 4.24
C THR A 186 -9.05 5.49 3.73
N ALA A 187 -9.00 4.18 3.54
CA ALA A 187 -10.10 3.35 3.08
C ALA A 187 -10.48 2.31 4.12
N ASP A 188 -11.73 1.84 4.11
CA ASP A 188 -12.18 0.75 4.99
C ASP A 188 -12.97 -0.35 4.27
N ASP A 189 -13.33 -1.39 5.03
CA ASP A 189 -14.10 -2.55 4.56
C ASP A 189 -15.55 -2.22 4.13
N SER A 190 -16.08 -1.03 4.44
CA SER A 190 -17.38 -0.58 3.90
C SER A 190 -17.25 0.15 2.55
N GLY A 191 -16.02 0.46 2.14
CA GLY A 191 -15.70 1.26 0.98
C GLY A 191 -15.72 2.77 1.24
N LEU A 192 -15.89 3.20 2.50
CA LEU A 192 -15.82 4.60 2.90
C LEU A 192 -14.37 5.09 2.74
N LEU A 193 -14.21 6.28 2.17
CA LEU A 193 -12.94 6.97 2.10
C LEU A 193 -12.97 8.21 3.00
N CYS A 194 -11.94 8.39 3.81
CA CYS A 194 -11.72 9.64 4.53
C CYS A 194 -10.49 10.33 3.96
N VAL A 195 -10.63 11.63 3.69
CA VAL A 195 -9.57 12.48 3.15
C VAL A 195 -9.06 13.39 4.25
N TRP A 196 -7.76 13.41 4.45
CA TRP A 196 -7.11 14.12 5.53
C TRP A 196 -6.08 15.09 4.99
N ARG A 197 -5.78 16.08 5.82
CA ARG A 197 -4.60 16.94 5.68
C ARG A 197 -3.70 16.72 6.86
N SER A 198 -2.45 16.40 6.59
CA SER A 198 -1.38 16.40 7.59
C SER A 198 -0.97 17.83 7.94
N GLY A 199 -0.57 18.01 9.18
CA GLY A 199 -0.19 19.29 9.77
C GLY A 199 0.36 19.07 11.17
N PRO A 200 0.36 20.09 12.04
CA PRO A 200 0.61 19.88 13.46
C PRO A 200 -0.36 18.89 14.10
N GLU A 201 -1.61 18.90 13.62
CA GLU A 201 -2.64 17.90 13.90
C GLU A 201 -3.28 17.48 12.58
N PHE A 202 -3.67 16.21 12.45
CA PHE A 202 -4.38 15.74 11.26
C PHE A 202 -5.83 16.22 11.26
N THR A 203 -6.26 16.78 10.14
CA THR A 203 -7.64 17.28 9.98
C THR A 203 -8.40 16.46 8.94
N LEU A 204 -9.60 16.00 9.31
CA LEU A 204 -10.51 15.35 8.37
C LEU A 204 -11.18 16.41 7.49
N LEU A 205 -11.00 16.32 6.18
CA LEU A 205 -11.55 17.26 5.21
C LEU A 205 -12.85 16.77 4.61
N THR A 206 -12.84 15.54 4.11
CA THR A 206 -13.95 15.00 3.30
C THR A 206 -14.18 13.53 3.63
N ARG A 207 -15.45 13.13 3.61
CA ARG A 207 -15.89 11.74 3.70
C ARG A 207 -16.59 11.38 2.40
N ILE A 208 -16.08 10.40 1.69
CA ILE A 208 -16.66 9.91 0.43
C ILE A 208 -17.35 8.59 0.75
N PRO A 209 -18.70 8.56 0.79
CA PRO A 209 -19.42 7.37 1.18
C PRO A 209 -19.12 6.22 0.21
N GLY A 210 -18.80 5.05 0.78
CA GLY A 210 -18.77 3.81 0.03
C GLY A 210 -20.18 3.36 -0.36
N PHE A 211 -20.25 2.31 -1.16
CA PHE A 211 -21.51 1.70 -1.61
C PHE A 211 -21.67 0.26 -1.09
N GLY A 212 -21.11 0.00 0.10
CA GLY A 212 -21.20 -1.31 0.77
C GLY A 212 -20.28 -2.38 0.19
N VAL A 213 -19.26 -1.97 -0.57
CA VAL A 213 -18.23 -2.85 -1.13
C VAL A 213 -16.88 -2.44 -0.56
N PRO A 214 -16.07 -3.36 -0.01
CA PRO A 214 -14.75 -3.04 0.50
C PRO A 214 -13.88 -2.32 -0.54
N CYS A 215 -13.01 -1.42 -0.08
CA CYS A 215 -11.99 -0.77 -0.91
C CYS A 215 -10.60 -1.28 -0.51
N PRO A 216 -10.10 -2.39 -1.08
CA PRO A 216 -8.87 -3.03 -0.59
C PRO A 216 -7.60 -2.23 -0.87
N SER A 217 -7.63 -1.33 -1.86
CA SER A 217 -6.48 -0.48 -2.17
C SER A 217 -6.91 0.90 -2.64
N VAL A 218 -6.13 1.91 -2.25
CA VAL A 218 -6.37 3.31 -2.59
C VAL A 218 -5.04 3.98 -2.97
N GLN A 219 -5.08 4.98 -3.85
CA GLN A 219 -3.95 5.82 -4.22
C GLN A 219 -4.40 7.29 -4.32
N LEU A 220 -3.47 8.23 -4.09
CA LEU A 220 -3.71 9.67 -4.21
C LEU A 220 -2.73 10.29 -5.22
N TRP A 221 -3.26 10.98 -6.23
CA TRP A 221 -2.48 11.60 -7.29
C TRP A 221 -3.00 12.99 -7.62
N GLN A 222 -2.23 14.03 -7.32
CA GLN A 222 -2.57 15.43 -7.64
C GLN A 222 -3.97 15.81 -7.16
N GLY A 223 -4.37 15.41 -5.96
CA GLY A 223 -5.72 15.61 -5.43
C GLY A 223 -6.84 14.74 -6.04
N ILE A 224 -6.50 13.72 -6.84
CA ILE A 224 -7.43 12.68 -7.29
C ILE A 224 -7.19 11.39 -6.51
N ILE A 225 -8.24 10.84 -5.94
CA ILE A 225 -8.22 9.54 -5.25
C ILE A 225 -8.58 8.46 -6.24
N ALA A 226 -7.69 7.50 -6.47
CA ALA A 226 -8.02 6.26 -7.15
C ALA A 226 -8.35 5.19 -6.12
N ALA A 227 -9.59 4.72 -6.10
CA ALA A 227 -10.08 3.70 -5.18
C ALA A 227 -10.43 2.43 -5.94
N GLY A 228 -9.84 1.31 -5.54
CA GLY A 228 -10.09 -0.01 -6.11
C GLY A 228 -11.00 -0.81 -5.19
N TYR A 229 -12.09 -1.34 -5.73
CA TYR A 229 -13.14 -1.98 -4.95
C TYR A 229 -13.18 -3.50 -5.13
N GLY A 230 -13.77 -4.18 -4.13
CA GLY A 230 -13.98 -5.63 -4.12
C GLY A 230 -14.91 -6.16 -5.23
N ASN A 231 -15.58 -5.29 -5.97
CA ASN A 231 -16.40 -5.65 -7.14
C ASN A 231 -15.63 -5.52 -8.48
N GLY A 232 -14.33 -5.22 -8.45
CA GLY A 232 -13.51 -5.08 -9.66
C GLY A 232 -13.50 -3.67 -10.27
N GLN A 233 -14.18 -2.70 -9.65
CA GLN A 233 -14.25 -1.34 -10.16
C GLN A 233 -13.13 -0.45 -9.60
N VAL A 234 -12.59 0.42 -10.46
CA VAL A 234 -11.76 1.56 -10.05
C VAL A 234 -12.59 2.83 -10.18
N HIS A 235 -12.71 3.59 -9.10
CA HIS A 235 -13.31 4.92 -9.13
C HIS A 235 -12.25 5.99 -8.91
N LEU A 236 -12.40 7.11 -9.62
CA LEU A 236 -11.60 8.30 -9.42
C LEU A 236 -12.45 9.41 -8.82
N TYR A 237 -12.07 9.87 -7.63
CA TYR A 237 -12.74 10.96 -6.93
C TYR A 237 -11.85 12.18 -6.81
N GLU A 238 -12.45 13.36 -6.79
CA GLU A 238 -11.75 14.57 -6.35
C GLU A 238 -11.63 14.56 -4.82
N ALA A 239 -10.40 14.69 -4.31
CA ALA A 239 -10.14 14.61 -2.86
C ALA A 239 -10.79 15.74 -2.06
N THR A 240 -10.88 16.93 -2.65
CA THR A 240 -11.39 18.14 -1.98
C THR A 240 -12.91 18.11 -1.87
N THR A 241 -13.63 17.73 -2.92
CA THR A 241 -15.10 17.77 -2.98
C THR A 241 -15.75 16.42 -2.70
N GLY A 242 -15.03 15.32 -2.91
CA GLY A 242 -15.57 13.96 -2.87
C GLY A 242 -16.36 13.55 -4.11
N ASN A 243 -16.36 14.39 -5.16
CA ASN A 243 -17.10 14.11 -6.40
C ASN A 243 -16.48 12.94 -7.16
N LEU A 244 -17.32 12.03 -7.65
CA LEU A 244 -16.93 10.96 -8.56
C LEU A 244 -16.72 11.53 -9.98
N HIS A 245 -15.52 11.39 -10.53
CA HIS A 245 -15.22 11.79 -11.90
C HIS A 245 -15.29 10.63 -12.88
N VAL A 246 -14.73 9.47 -12.52
CA VAL A 246 -14.59 8.34 -13.43
C VAL A 246 -14.91 7.05 -12.69
N GLN A 247 -15.62 6.15 -13.37
CA GLN A 247 -15.89 4.79 -12.92
C GLN A 247 -15.47 3.82 -14.04
N ILE A 248 -14.61 2.85 -13.69
CA ILE A 248 -14.03 1.89 -14.63
C ILE A 248 -14.35 0.49 -14.13
N ASN A 249 -14.96 -0.34 -14.98
CA ASN A 249 -15.03 -1.79 -14.77
C ASN A 249 -13.67 -2.40 -15.15
N ALA A 250 -12.67 -2.21 -14.29
CA ALA A 250 -11.29 -2.58 -14.56
C ALA A 250 -11.06 -4.09 -14.54
N HIS A 251 -11.73 -4.80 -13.62
CA HIS A 251 -11.55 -6.22 -13.37
C HIS A 251 -12.89 -6.94 -13.25
N ALA A 252 -12.91 -8.23 -13.57
CA ALA A 252 -14.08 -9.10 -13.42
C ALA A 252 -14.22 -9.66 -11.99
N ARG A 253 -13.21 -9.48 -11.14
CA ARG A 253 -13.17 -9.88 -9.72
C ARG A 253 -12.56 -8.76 -8.87
N ALA A 254 -12.53 -8.96 -7.55
CA ALA A 254 -11.99 -8.01 -6.59
C ALA A 254 -10.60 -7.49 -6.98
N ILE A 255 -10.42 -6.17 -6.88
CA ILE A 255 -9.11 -5.54 -6.99
C ILE A 255 -8.34 -5.84 -5.72
N CYS A 256 -7.13 -6.38 -5.86
CA CYS A 256 -6.26 -6.72 -4.75
C CYS A 256 -5.12 -5.72 -4.53
N ALA A 257 -4.78 -4.91 -5.55
CA ALA A 257 -3.73 -3.91 -5.44
C ALA A 257 -3.92 -2.76 -6.44
N LEU A 258 -3.65 -1.54 -5.98
CA LEU A 258 -3.40 -0.37 -6.80
C LEU A 258 -2.00 0.19 -6.51
N ASP A 259 -1.33 0.67 -7.55
CA ASP A 259 -0.06 1.40 -7.40
C ASP A 259 0.05 2.54 -8.39
N LEU A 260 0.84 3.55 -8.05
CA LEU A 260 0.92 4.79 -8.80
C LEU A 260 2.37 5.16 -9.10
N ALA A 261 2.70 5.34 -10.38
CA ALA A 261 3.89 6.05 -10.80
C ALA A 261 3.54 7.54 -10.94
N SER A 262 3.70 8.29 -9.84
CA SER A 262 3.19 9.65 -9.67
C SER A 262 3.73 10.66 -10.70
N GLU A 263 5.03 10.61 -10.98
CA GLU A 263 5.73 11.52 -11.90
C GLU A 263 5.14 11.49 -13.31
N VAL A 264 4.74 10.30 -13.76
CA VAL A 264 4.20 10.08 -15.10
C VAL A 264 2.69 9.88 -15.09
N GLY A 265 2.02 9.93 -13.93
CA GLY A 265 0.58 9.69 -13.83
C GLY A 265 0.14 8.33 -14.41
N LYS A 266 0.89 7.25 -14.14
CA LYS A 266 0.44 5.90 -14.49
C LYS A 266 -0.14 5.21 -13.27
N LEU A 267 -1.32 4.62 -13.40
CA LEU A 267 -1.97 3.80 -12.38
C LEU A 267 -1.87 2.33 -12.79
N LEU A 268 -1.47 1.47 -11.87
CA LEU A 268 -1.47 0.02 -11.98
C LEU A 268 -2.67 -0.51 -11.19
N SER A 269 -3.44 -1.42 -11.78
CA SER A 269 -4.45 -2.19 -11.05
C SER A 269 -4.24 -3.68 -11.26
N ALA A 270 -4.41 -4.47 -10.20
CA ALA A 270 -4.37 -5.92 -10.27
C ALA A 270 -5.60 -6.52 -9.57
N GLY A 271 -6.17 -7.55 -10.19
CA GLY A 271 -7.37 -8.22 -9.69
C GLY A 271 -7.15 -9.71 -9.46
N GLU A 272 -8.06 -10.29 -8.67
CA GLU A 272 -8.13 -11.76 -8.50
C GLU A 272 -8.55 -12.51 -9.78
N ASP A 273 -8.89 -11.76 -10.84
CA ASP A 273 -9.15 -12.28 -12.18
C ASP A 273 -7.88 -12.56 -12.98
N THR A 274 -6.70 -12.47 -12.34
CA THR A 274 -5.36 -12.73 -12.89
C THR A 274 -4.84 -11.65 -13.84
N PHE A 275 -5.59 -10.57 -14.02
CA PHE A 275 -5.19 -9.47 -14.89
C PHE A 275 -4.49 -8.36 -14.11
N VAL A 276 -3.54 -7.73 -14.81
CA VAL A 276 -2.93 -6.46 -14.43
C VAL A 276 -3.24 -5.46 -15.53
N HIS A 277 -3.76 -4.30 -15.17
CA HIS A 277 -3.99 -3.20 -16.09
C HIS A 277 -3.14 -1.99 -15.75
N ILE A 278 -2.68 -1.30 -16.79
CA ILE A 278 -1.99 -0.02 -16.69
C ILE A 278 -2.86 1.03 -17.34
N TRP A 279 -3.09 2.10 -16.59
CA TRP A 279 -3.88 3.24 -16.97
C TRP A 279 -3.00 4.48 -16.97
N LYS A 280 -3.26 5.40 -17.89
CA LYS A 280 -2.67 6.74 -17.89
C LYS A 280 -3.72 7.72 -17.36
N LEU A 281 -3.34 8.44 -16.31
CA LEU A 281 -4.09 9.53 -15.72
C LEU A 281 -3.56 10.85 -16.28
N SER A 282 -4.47 11.72 -16.71
CA SER A 282 -4.15 13.06 -17.17
C SER A 282 -5.23 14.06 -16.78
N ARG A 283 -4.83 15.27 -16.41
CA ARG A 283 -5.78 16.38 -16.22
C ARG A 283 -5.93 17.13 -17.54
N ASN A 284 -7.17 17.27 -17.99
CA ASN A 284 -7.50 18.06 -19.16
C ASN A 284 -7.19 19.55 -18.87
N PRO A 285 -6.31 20.23 -19.63
CA PRO A 285 -5.95 21.61 -19.36
C PRO A 285 -7.09 22.62 -19.52
N GLU A 286 -8.09 22.32 -20.35
CA GLU A 286 -9.19 23.24 -20.65
C GLU A 286 -10.34 23.11 -19.64
N SER A 287 -10.66 21.87 -19.24
CA SER A 287 -11.79 21.59 -18.35
C SER A 287 -11.40 21.29 -16.90
N GLY A 288 -10.13 20.98 -16.63
CA GLY A 288 -9.62 20.59 -15.32
C GLY A 288 -9.98 19.16 -14.88
N TYR A 289 -10.86 18.48 -15.62
CA TYR A 289 -11.30 17.13 -15.31
C TYR A 289 -10.18 16.10 -15.50
N ILE A 290 -10.28 15.02 -14.73
CA ILE A 290 -9.41 13.86 -14.90
C ILE A 290 -9.90 13.00 -16.07
N GLU A 291 -8.97 12.64 -16.94
CA GLU A 291 -9.14 11.68 -18.03
C GLU A 291 -8.32 10.43 -17.72
N VAL A 292 -8.82 9.30 -18.20
CA VAL A 292 -8.17 7.99 -18.03
C VAL A 292 -8.11 7.27 -19.36
N GLU A 293 -6.92 6.81 -19.71
CA GLU A 293 -6.68 5.98 -20.89
C GLU A 293 -6.18 4.60 -20.45
N HIS A 294 -6.72 3.55 -21.07
CA HIS A 294 -6.19 2.19 -20.89
C HIS A 294 -4.96 1.99 -21.77
N CYS A 295 -3.80 1.70 -21.18
CA CYS A 295 -2.53 1.60 -21.90
C CYS A 295 -2.10 0.15 -22.18
N HIS A 296 -2.31 -0.75 -21.22
CA HIS A 296 -1.87 -2.15 -21.33
C HIS A 296 -2.69 -3.06 -20.43
N GLY A 297 -2.87 -4.31 -20.86
CA GLY A 297 -3.41 -5.39 -20.04
C GLY A 297 -2.51 -6.60 -20.14
N GLU A 298 -2.13 -7.17 -19.00
CA GLU A 298 -1.29 -8.35 -18.91
C GLU A 298 -2.04 -9.44 -18.15
N CYS A 299 -2.10 -10.65 -18.73
CA CYS A 299 -2.67 -11.81 -18.07
C CYS A 299 -1.56 -12.62 -17.41
N VAL A 300 -1.62 -12.75 -16.09
CA VAL A 300 -0.69 -13.58 -15.32
C VAL A 300 -1.36 -14.93 -15.08
N ALA A 301 -1.31 -15.79 -16.10
CA ALA A 301 -2.06 -17.04 -16.13
C ALA A 301 -1.87 -17.91 -14.86
N ASP A 302 -2.94 -18.60 -14.48
CA ASP A 302 -3.02 -19.56 -13.37
C ASP A 302 -2.53 -18.99 -12.02
N THR A 303 -2.65 -17.67 -11.83
CA THR A 303 -2.13 -16.97 -10.66
C THR A 303 -3.19 -16.03 -10.08
N GLN A 304 -3.70 -16.33 -8.89
CA GLN A 304 -4.49 -15.35 -8.13
C GLN A 304 -3.56 -14.26 -7.60
N LEU A 305 -3.63 -13.07 -8.20
CA LEU A 305 -2.79 -11.95 -7.80
C LEU A 305 -3.13 -11.48 -6.38
N CYS A 306 -2.10 -11.12 -5.62
CA CYS A 306 -2.24 -10.59 -4.27
C CYS A 306 -1.49 -9.26 -4.06
N GLY A 307 -0.52 -8.95 -4.93
CA GLY A 307 0.21 -7.69 -4.89
C GLY A 307 0.71 -7.29 -6.27
N ALA A 308 0.73 -6.00 -6.53
CA ALA A 308 1.26 -5.40 -7.75
C ALA A 308 1.83 -4.02 -7.45
N ARG A 309 3.04 -3.73 -7.95
CA ARG A 309 3.73 -2.44 -7.75
C ARG A 309 4.60 -2.12 -8.96
N PHE A 310 4.73 -0.85 -9.31
CA PHE A 310 5.77 -0.35 -10.20
C PHE A 310 7.15 -0.54 -9.56
N CYS A 311 8.13 -0.89 -10.39
CA CYS A 311 9.52 -1.08 -9.97
C CYS A 311 10.39 0.16 -10.18
N ASP A 312 9.87 1.17 -10.91
CA ASP A 312 10.54 2.44 -11.21
C ASP A 312 9.53 3.61 -11.18
N SER A 313 10.01 4.83 -10.92
CA SER A 313 9.17 6.05 -10.90
C SER A 313 8.62 6.44 -12.27
N SER A 314 9.18 5.92 -13.37
CA SER A 314 8.70 6.14 -14.74
C SER A 314 7.54 5.20 -15.14
N GLY A 315 7.17 4.27 -14.26
CA GLY A 315 6.19 3.22 -14.51
C GLY A 315 6.50 2.42 -15.78
N ASN A 316 7.78 2.15 -16.04
CA ASN A 316 8.24 1.38 -17.20
C ASN A 316 8.48 -0.09 -16.86
N SER A 317 8.46 -0.46 -15.60
CA SER A 317 8.47 -1.82 -15.12
C SER A 317 7.58 -1.98 -13.90
N PHE A 318 7.00 -3.15 -13.75
CA PHE A 318 6.19 -3.51 -12.59
C PHE A 318 6.49 -4.95 -12.17
N ALA A 319 6.10 -5.26 -10.95
CA ALA A 319 6.23 -6.58 -10.36
C ALA A 319 4.89 -6.99 -9.76
N VAL A 320 4.67 -8.30 -9.70
CA VAL A 320 3.49 -8.89 -9.09
C VAL A 320 3.83 -10.09 -8.23
N THR A 321 2.99 -10.32 -7.24
CA THR A 321 2.96 -11.53 -6.42
C THR A 321 1.62 -12.22 -6.58
N GLY A 322 1.63 -13.55 -6.49
CA GLY A 322 0.44 -14.40 -6.54
C GLY A 322 0.35 -15.29 -5.32
N TYR A 323 -0.87 -15.60 -4.90
CA TYR A 323 -1.10 -16.54 -3.82
C TYR A 323 -0.46 -17.90 -4.15
N ASP A 324 0.25 -18.46 -3.17
CA ASP A 324 1.03 -19.69 -3.28
C ASP A 324 2.16 -19.69 -4.34
N LEU A 325 2.42 -18.54 -4.97
CA LEU A 325 3.52 -18.39 -5.91
C LEU A 325 4.82 -18.07 -5.15
N ALA A 326 5.84 -18.91 -5.33
CA ALA A 326 7.17 -18.76 -4.71
C ALA A 326 8.12 -17.88 -5.54
N GLU A 327 7.60 -16.89 -6.25
CA GLU A 327 8.37 -15.94 -7.04
C GLU A 327 7.65 -14.60 -7.15
N ILE A 328 8.42 -13.53 -7.37
CA ILE A 328 7.93 -12.23 -7.82
C ILE A 328 8.11 -12.18 -9.33
N ARG A 329 7.00 -12.09 -10.08
CA ARG A 329 7.06 -11.96 -11.54
C ARG A 329 7.27 -10.50 -11.90
N ARG A 330 8.26 -10.22 -12.74
CA ARG A 330 8.58 -8.87 -13.20
C ARG A 330 8.24 -8.70 -14.67
N PHE A 331 7.84 -7.49 -15.01
CA PHE A 331 7.47 -7.08 -16.36
C PHE A 331 8.09 -5.72 -16.65
N SER A 332 8.58 -5.53 -17.87
CA SER A 332 9.13 -4.25 -18.33
C SER A 332 8.54 -3.85 -19.68
N SER A 333 8.50 -2.54 -19.94
CA SER A 333 8.14 -2.02 -21.24
C SER A 333 9.22 -2.39 -22.25
N VAL A 334 8.77 -2.91 -23.38
CA VAL A 334 9.56 -3.05 -24.60
C VAL A 334 9.76 -1.69 -25.25
#